data_AF-A0A377WQ86-F1
#
_entry.id   AF-A0A377WQ86-F1
#
_cell.length_a   1.000
_cell.length_b   1.000
_cell.length_c   1.000
_cell.angle_alpha   90.00
_cell.angle_beta   90.00
_cell.angle_gamma   90.00
#
_symmetry.space_group_name_H-M   'P 1'
#
loop_
_entity.id
_entity.type
_entity.pdbx_description
1 polymer ?
#
loop_
_entity_poly.entity_id
_entity_poly.type
_entity_poly.pdbx_seq_one_letter_code
_entity_poly.pdbx_strand_id
1 'polypeptide(L)'
;MKNAPNVKTLPRDKMEEAIIFAGTGAWKAAQDYQKGKGEHGDDVPPVVLDHTQLAELPHLRIVDKGRRFARVCQAGLIEQNQISMIANKLCEAGVTNAEFINEQGEKEDWTPLMKRLEDEPLMVTTRGSATPALNQMGASQRGEVLLAHYNGNLAIHADSDTVHHYNGVVWVPLSDKELQREMAQIFIDSEVAYSQNAIKSAVDTMKLGLPVMGNTARNLIGFSNGVF
;
A
#
# COMPACT_ATOMS: atom_id res chain seq x y z
N MET A 1 -8.89 18.14 1.76
CA MET A 1 -7.93 17.13 2.24
C MET A 1 -7.76 17.29 3.73
N LYS A 2 -7.93 16.21 4.49
CA LYS A 2 -7.65 16.18 5.94
C LYS A 2 -6.14 16.04 6.14
N ASN A 3 -5.62 16.52 7.27
CA ASN A 3 -4.22 16.35 7.64
C ASN A 3 -4.13 15.26 8.72
N ALA A 4 -3.10 14.44 8.67
CA ALA A 4 -2.81 13.51 9.76
C ALA A 4 -2.49 14.28 11.05
N PRO A 5 -2.68 13.64 12.22
CA PRO A 5 -2.26 14.19 13.51
C PRO A 5 -0.81 14.69 13.43
N ASN A 6 -0.55 15.88 13.98
CA ASN A 6 0.77 16.51 14.07
C ASN A 6 1.45 16.89 12.73
N VAL A 7 0.76 16.81 11.59
CA VAL A 7 1.33 17.27 10.31
C VAL A 7 1.48 18.79 10.27
N LYS A 8 0.61 19.54 10.95
CA LYS A 8 0.69 21.01 11.02
C LYS A 8 1.78 21.50 11.98
N THR A 9 2.27 20.63 12.85
CA THR A 9 3.30 20.91 13.84
C THR A 9 4.70 20.52 13.36
N LEU A 10 4.82 19.97 12.14
CA LEU A 10 6.11 19.70 11.51
C LEU A 10 6.98 20.96 11.46
N PRO A 11 8.30 20.82 11.50
CA PRO A 11 9.21 21.96 11.57
C PRO A 11 9.03 22.86 10.34
N ARG A 12 9.20 24.18 10.51
CA ARG A 12 9.12 25.12 9.38
C ARG A 12 10.23 24.89 8.35
N ASP A 13 11.36 24.35 8.79
CA ASP A 13 12.43 23.93 7.89
C ASP A 13 12.03 22.64 7.18
N LYS A 14 12.05 22.68 5.84
CA LYS A 14 11.72 21.55 4.95
C LYS A 14 12.88 20.57 4.78
N MET A 15 14.07 20.95 5.23
CA MET A 15 15.26 20.11 5.30
C MET A 15 15.28 19.25 6.57
N GLU A 16 14.45 19.60 7.56
CA GLU A 16 14.33 18.83 8.79
C GLU A 16 13.47 17.57 8.59
N GLU A 17 13.81 16.49 9.27
CA GLU A 17 13.19 15.19 9.08
C GLU A 17 11.78 15.14 9.68
N ALA A 18 10.79 14.73 8.89
CA ALA A 18 9.46 14.41 9.41
C ALA A 18 9.43 12.99 9.97
N ILE A 19 9.14 12.86 11.25
CA ILE A 19 9.05 11.56 11.93
C ILE A 19 7.59 11.12 11.97
N ILE A 20 7.32 9.91 11.49
CA ILE A 20 5.99 9.34 11.33
C ILE A 20 5.97 7.98 12.01
N PHE A 21 5.09 7.77 12.98
CA PHE A 21 4.81 6.44 13.54
C PHE A 21 3.57 5.86 12.88
N ALA A 22 3.63 4.62 12.42
CA ALA A 22 2.55 3.96 11.71
C ALA A 22 2.28 2.55 12.23
N GLY A 23 1.00 2.24 12.48
CA GLY A 23 0.52 0.93 12.95
C GLY A 23 -0.35 1.01 14.19
N THR A 24 -0.83 -0.13 14.67
CA THR A 24 -1.76 -0.24 15.83
C THR A 24 -1.20 0.30 17.14
N GLY A 25 0.13 0.44 17.24
CA GLY A 25 0.84 0.99 18.39
C GLY A 25 1.32 2.44 18.21
N ALA A 26 0.95 3.10 17.09
CA ALA A 26 1.53 4.38 16.70
C ALA A 26 1.38 5.49 17.76
N TRP A 27 0.23 5.59 18.42
CA TRP A 27 0.02 6.60 19.49
C TRP A 27 0.92 6.37 20.71
N LYS A 28 1.13 5.11 21.09
CA LYS A 28 1.98 4.74 22.23
C LYS A 28 3.44 5.05 21.91
N ALA A 29 3.91 4.63 20.73
CA ALA A 29 5.28 4.91 20.28
C ALA A 29 5.56 6.41 20.14
N ALA A 30 4.61 7.18 19.61
CA ALA A 30 4.71 8.63 19.53
C ALA A 30 4.84 9.29 20.91
N GLN A 31 4.07 8.82 21.90
CA GLN A 31 4.14 9.34 23.27
C GLN A 31 5.47 8.95 23.95
N ASP A 32 5.95 7.73 23.76
CA ASP A 32 7.23 7.28 24.32
C ASP A 32 8.42 8.03 23.69
N TYR A 33 8.34 8.32 22.39
CA TYR A 33 9.32 9.16 21.69
C TYR A 33 9.39 10.59 22.27
N GLN A 34 8.25 11.19 22.57
CA GLN A 34 8.19 12.51 23.21
C GLN A 34 8.75 12.48 24.64
N LYS A 35 8.36 11.48 25.44
CA LYS A 35 8.86 11.32 26.82
C LYS A 35 10.37 11.10 26.89
N GLY A 36 10.94 10.42 25.89
CA GLY A 36 12.37 10.10 25.84
C GLY A 36 13.29 11.27 25.49
N LYS A 37 12.78 12.39 24.95
CA LYS A 37 13.62 13.49 24.44
C LYS A 37 14.00 14.59 25.46
N GLY A 38 13.36 14.67 26.63
CA GLY A 38 13.76 15.58 27.72
C GLY A 38 13.71 17.09 27.39
N GLU A 39 13.94 17.93 28.42
CA GLU A 39 13.67 19.38 28.50
C GLU A 39 14.36 20.31 27.47
N HIS A 40 15.23 19.85 26.56
CA HIS A 40 16.08 20.72 25.72
C HIS A 40 16.09 20.40 24.21
N GLY A 41 15.21 19.54 23.71
CA GLY A 41 15.10 19.26 22.27
C GLY A 41 13.89 19.95 21.65
N ASP A 42 14.07 20.60 20.49
CA ASP A 42 12.96 21.17 19.70
C ASP A 42 11.79 20.17 19.61
N ASP A 43 10.67 20.55 20.23
CA ASP A 43 9.55 19.67 20.59
C ASP A 43 8.55 19.57 19.44
N VAL A 44 8.99 18.97 18.34
CA VAL A 44 8.10 18.68 17.22
C VAL A 44 7.48 17.29 17.43
N PRO A 45 6.17 17.21 17.71
CA PRO A 45 5.50 15.93 17.93
C PRO A 45 5.49 15.12 16.63
N PRO A 46 5.79 13.80 16.69
CA PRO A 46 5.80 12.97 15.50
C PRO A 46 4.38 12.81 14.94
N VAL A 47 4.28 12.62 13.63
CA VAL A 47 3.04 12.32 12.94
C VAL A 47 2.59 10.91 13.32
N VAL A 48 1.31 10.74 13.63
CA VAL A 48 0.77 9.46 14.07
C VAL A 48 -0.22 8.93 13.04
N LEU A 49 0.03 7.72 12.56
CA LEU A 49 -0.83 6.98 11.64
C LEU A 49 -1.29 5.68 12.30
N ASP A 50 -2.35 5.76 13.10
CA ASP A 50 -3.02 4.60 13.68
C ASP A 50 -4.06 4.03 12.69
N HIS A 51 -4.70 2.90 13.00
CA HIS A 51 -5.71 2.23 12.18
C HIS A 51 -6.74 3.17 11.54
N THR A 52 -7.19 4.21 12.26
CA THR A 52 -8.13 5.22 11.74
C THR A 52 -7.51 6.10 10.66
N GLN A 53 -6.27 6.54 10.85
CA GLN A 53 -5.55 7.35 9.86
C GLN A 53 -5.08 6.50 8.68
N LEU A 54 -4.71 5.24 8.94
CA LEU A 54 -4.33 4.27 7.93
C LEU A 54 -5.51 3.95 7.00
N ALA A 55 -6.72 3.82 7.54
CA ALA A 55 -7.94 3.68 6.74
C ALA A 55 -8.27 4.93 5.89
N GLU A 56 -7.98 6.13 6.40
CA GLU A 56 -8.18 7.40 5.66
C GLU A 56 -6.97 7.81 4.79
N LEU A 57 -5.90 7.02 4.69
CA LEU A 57 -4.67 7.33 3.92
C LEU A 57 -4.90 7.89 2.50
N PRO A 58 -5.86 7.39 1.70
CA PRO A 58 -6.12 7.93 0.36
C PRO A 58 -6.44 9.43 0.34
N HIS A 59 -7.07 9.94 1.40
CA HIS A 59 -7.57 11.31 1.51
C HIS A 59 -6.87 12.15 2.59
N LEU A 60 -5.85 11.56 3.21
CA LEU A 60 -5.07 12.12 4.31
C LEU A 60 -3.72 12.62 3.81
N ARG A 61 -3.34 13.82 4.23
CA ARG A 61 -1.99 14.35 4.05
C ARG A 61 -1.13 13.96 5.25
N ILE A 62 -0.05 13.23 5.01
CA ILE A 62 0.88 12.75 6.05
C ILE A 62 2.14 13.62 6.23
N VAL A 63 2.51 14.41 5.21
CA VAL A 63 3.68 15.30 5.20
C VAL A 63 3.34 16.61 4.48
N ASP A 64 4.02 17.71 4.82
CA ASP A 64 3.91 18.99 4.14
C ASP A 64 4.60 19.00 2.77
N LYS A 65 4.08 19.81 1.85
CA LYS A 65 4.56 19.84 0.46
C LYS A 65 5.99 20.41 0.36
N GLY A 66 6.85 19.66 -0.33
CA GLY A 66 8.24 20.00 -0.61
C GLY A 66 9.21 19.66 0.51
N ARG A 67 8.80 18.84 1.50
CA ARG A 67 9.74 18.29 2.50
C ARG A 67 10.58 17.21 1.85
N ARG A 68 11.90 17.23 2.10
CA ARG A 68 12.85 16.30 1.45
C ARG A 68 13.18 15.06 2.27
N PHE A 69 13.02 15.12 3.60
CA PHE A 69 13.43 14.06 4.52
C PHE A 69 12.24 13.57 5.35
N ALA A 70 12.02 12.25 5.38
CA ALA A 70 11.01 11.63 6.23
C ALA A 70 11.48 10.29 6.78
N ARG A 71 11.03 9.97 7.99
CA ARG A 71 11.27 8.68 8.64
C ARG A 71 9.95 8.08 9.07
N VAL A 72 9.73 6.83 8.66
CA VAL A 72 8.55 6.06 9.01
C VAL A 72 8.97 4.96 9.96
N CYS A 73 8.45 4.99 11.19
CA CYS A 73 8.69 3.97 12.19
C CYS A 73 7.42 3.11 12.33
N GLN A 74 7.55 1.82 12.08
CA GLN A 74 6.50 0.86 12.37
C GLN A 74 6.32 0.75 13.89
N ALA A 75 5.08 0.87 14.32
CA ALA A 75 4.67 0.73 15.70
C ALA A 75 3.41 -0.12 15.75
N GLY A 76 3.56 -1.39 16.13
CA GLY A 76 2.53 -2.41 16.06
C GLY A 76 2.40 -3.05 14.67
N LEU A 77 1.22 -3.62 14.45
CA LEU A 77 0.87 -4.24 13.18
C LEU A 77 0.53 -3.15 12.16
N ILE A 78 1.12 -3.27 10.98
CA ILE A 78 0.81 -2.47 9.80
C ILE A 78 0.76 -3.40 8.59
N GLU A 79 -0.18 -3.17 7.68
CA GLU A 79 -0.30 -3.98 6.47
C GLU A 79 0.66 -3.49 5.38
N GLN A 80 1.18 -4.40 4.55
CA GLN A 80 2.10 -4.06 3.45
C GLN A 80 1.50 -3.04 2.46
N ASN A 81 0.18 -3.08 2.26
CA ASN A 81 -0.56 -2.10 1.47
C ASN A 81 -0.38 -0.68 2.05
N GLN A 82 -0.58 -0.55 3.36
CA GLN A 82 -0.49 0.73 4.07
C GLN A 82 0.95 1.27 4.02
N ILE A 83 1.97 0.42 4.16
CA ILE A 83 3.38 0.80 3.99
C ILE A 83 3.62 1.39 2.59
N SER A 84 3.16 0.68 1.55
CA SER A 84 3.30 1.13 0.16
C SER A 84 2.57 2.45 -0.10
N MET A 85 1.38 2.63 0.47
CA MET A 85 0.62 3.88 0.37
C MET A 85 1.32 5.04 1.07
N ILE A 86 1.91 4.80 2.24
CA ILE A 86 2.71 5.81 2.96
C ILE A 86 3.89 6.24 2.08
N ALA A 87 4.63 5.29 1.50
CA ALA A 87 5.75 5.59 0.62
C ALA A 87 5.34 6.44 -0.60
N ASN A 88 4.24 6.09 -1.26
CA ASN A 88 3.68 6.88 -2.36
C ASN A 88 3.29 8.30 -1.90
N LYS A 89 2.69 8.45 -0.72
CA LYS A 89 2.31 9.76 -0.18
C LYS A 89 3.52 10.64 0.15
N LEU A 90 4.63 10.04 0.60
CA LEU A 90 5.89 10.75 0.80
C LEU A 90 6.45 11.24 -0.54
N CYS A 91 6.45 10.37 -1.56
CA CYS A 91 6.87 10.74 -2.91
C CYS A 91 6.00 11.86 -3.51
N GLU A 92 4.66 11.76 -3.41
CA GLU A 92 3.72 12.81 -3.84
C GLU A 92 3.96 14.15 -3.12
N ALA A 93 4.46 14.10 -1.88
CA ALA A 93 4.79 15.29 -1.10
C ALA A 93 6.14 15.91 -1.48
N GLY A 94 6.96 15.25 -2.32
CA GLY A 94 8.29 15.70 -2.75
C GLY A 94 9.44 15.24 -1.86
N VAL A 95 9.24 14.16 -1.09
CA VAL A 95 10.27 13.54 -0.25
C VAL A 95 11.22 12.75 -1.13
N THR A 96 12.50 13.11 -1.11
CA THR A 96 13.56 12.43 -1.88
C THR A 96 14.33 11.42 -1.04
N ASN A 97 14.38 11.62 0.27
CA ASN A 97 15.13 10.82 1.22
C ASN A 97 14.16 10.30 2.29
N ALA A 98 13.95 9.00 2.31
CA ALA A 98 13.07 8.36 3.28
C ALA A 98 13.73 7.14 3.90
N GLU A 99 13.47 6.95 5.19
CA GLU A 99 13.89 5.76 5.94
C GLU A 99 12.66 5.08 6.54
N PHE A 100 12.60 3.76 6.43
CA PHE A 100 11.63 2.94 7.14
C PHE A 100 12.30 2.14 8.23
N ILE A 101 11.72 2.12 9.42
CA ILE A 101 12.22 1.36 10.56
C ILE A 101 11.11 0.39 10.96
N ASN A 102 11.39 -0.91 10.91
CA ASN A 102 10.42 -1.90 11.36
C ASN A 102 10.35 -1.99 12.89
N GLU A 103 9.43 -2.81 13.44
CA GLU A 103 9.32 -2.98 14.89
C GLU A 103 10.58 -3.58 15.54
N GLN A 104 11.39 -4.32 14.78
CA GLN A 104 12.64 -4.92 15.23
C GLN A 104 13.79 -3.89 15.28
N GLY A 105 13.54 -2.65 14.82
CA GLY A 105 14.55 -1.59 14.75
C GLY A 105 15.48 -1.69 13.54
N GLU A 106 15.20 -2.59 12.60
CA GLU A 106 15.93 -2.68 11.34
C GLU A 106 15.55 -1.51 10.45
N LYS A 107 16.57 -0.88 9.87
CA LYS A 107 16.42 0.31 9.03
C LYS A 107 16.49 -0.12 7.57
N GLU A 108 15.45 0.20 6.83
CA GLU A 108 15.35 0.06 5.40
C GLU A 108 15.46 1.44 4.75
N ASP A 109 16.38 1.58 3.79
CA ASP A 109 16.53 2.81 3.03
C ASP A 109 15.50 2.86 1.90
N TRP A 110 14.57 3.80 1.99
CA TRP A 110 13.58 4.08 0.95
C TRP A 110 14.04 5.15 -0.04
N THR A 111 15.22 5.74 0.10
CA THR A 111 15.78 6.69 -0.87
C THR A 111 15.82 6.12 -2.30
N PRO A 112 16.25 4.86 -2.54
CA PRO A 112 16.18 4.25 -3.87
C PRO A 112 14.74 4.07 -4.35
N LEU A 113 13.82 3.78 -3.44
CA LEU A 113 12.39 3.63 -3.73
C LEU A 113 11.76 4.97 -4.11
N MET A 114 12.13 6.07 -3.44
CA MET A 114 11.68 7.42 -3.79
C MET A 114 12.15 7.84 -5.18
N LYS A 115 13.42 7.60 -5.53
CA LYS A 115 13.93 7.86 -6.89
C LYS A 115 13.21 7.04 -7.94
N ARG A 116 12.96 5.75 -7.66
CA ARG A 116 12.20 4.88 -8.56
C ARG A 116 10.77 5.39 -8.74
N LEU A 117 10.10 5.84 -7.69
CA LEU A 117 8.76 6.42 -7.75
C LEU A 117 8.74 7.83 -8.39
N GLU A 118 9.85 8.54 -8.43
CA GLU A 118 10.01 9.81 -9.14
C GLU A 118 10.19 9.59 -10.65
N ASP A 119 11.05 8.65 -11.05
CA ASP A 119 11.35 8.32 -12.45
C ASP A 119 10.24 7.48 -13.12
N GLU A 120 9.74 6.47 -12.39
CA GLU A 120 8.58 5.67 -12.75
C GLU A 120 7.58 5.72 -11.59
N PRO A 121 6.76 6.79 -11.52
CA PRO A 121 5.64 6.77 -10.59
C PRO A 121 4.88 5.49 -10.87
N LEU A 122 4.76 4.63 -9.84
CA LEU A 122 3.78 3.55 -9.87
C LEU A 122 2.53 4.24 -10.41
N MET A 123 2.02 3.77 -11.55
CA MET A 123 0.71 4.17 -12.03
C MET A 123 -0.34 3.62 -11.06
N VAL A 124 -0.28 4.02 -9.79
CA VAL A 124 -1.47 4.25 -9.00
C VAL A 124 -2.08 5.46 -9.69
N THR A 125 -2.98 5.21 -10.63
CA THR A 125 -3.85 6.24 -11.19
C THR A 125 -4.74 6.81 -10.09
N THR A 126 -4.16 7.66 -9.22
CA THR A 126 -4.90 8.74 -8.57
C THR A 126 -5.14 9.82 -9.63
N ARG A 127 -5.88 9.48 -10.70
CA ARG A 127 -6.56 10.53 -11.48
C ARG A 127 -7.67 11.05 -10.59
N GLY A 128 -7.39 12.17 -9.93
CA GLY A 128 -8.40 13.10 -9.42
C GLY A 128 -9.22 13.70 -10.55
N SER A 129 -9.99 12.86 -11.23
CA SER A 129 -11.10 13.22 -12.10
C SER A 129 -12.08 12.06 -11.94
N ALA A 130 -13.08 12.25 -11.08
CA ALA A 130 -14.18 11.34 -10.77
C ALA A 130 -13.94 9.90 -11.25
N THR A 131 -13.34 9.05 -10.40
CA THR A 131 -13.38 7.60 -10.63
C THR A 131 -14.84 7.26 -10.93
N PRO A 132 -15.15 6.75 -12.15
CA PRO A 132 -16.51 6.35 -12.46
C PRO A 132 -16.94 5.39 -11.36
N ALA A 133 -18.19 5.47 -10.90
CA ALA A 133 -18.71 4.45 -10.01
C ALA A 133 -18.45 3.07 -10.64
N LEU A 134 -18.18 2.03 -9.84
CA LEU A 134 -17.75 0.71 -10.35
C LEU A 134 -18.66 0.12 -11.45
N ASN A 135 -19.94 0.51 -11.46
CA ASN A 135 -20.92 0.15 -12.50
C ASN A 135 -20.73 0.89 -13.84
N GLN A 136 -20.03 2.02 -13.86
CA GLN A 136 -19.67 2.83 -15.02
C GLN A 136 -18.27 2.50 -15.56
N MET A 137 -17.46 1.75 -14.81
CA MET A 137 -16.14 1.30 -15.25
C MET A 137 -16.24 0.24 -16.37
N GLY A 138 -15.24 0.16 -17.23
CA GLY A 138 -15.04 -0.96 -18.14
C GLY A 138 -14.63 -2.24 -17.41
N ALA A 139 -14.69 -3.40 -18.07
CA ALA A 139 -14.28 -4.67 -17.47
C ALA A 139 -12.79 -4.69 -17.08
N SER A 140 -11.91 -4.10 -17.88
CA SER A 140 -10.48 -3.95 -17.57
C SER A 140 -10.24 -3.09 -16.34
N GLN A 141 -10.89 -1.93 -16.27
CA GLN A 141 -10.79 -1.02 -15.13
C GLN A 141 -11.30 -1.66 -13.83
N ARG A 142 -12.40 -2.42 -13.89
CA ARG A 142 -12.86 -3.21 -12.74
C ARG A 142 -11.86 -4.30 -12.34
N GLY A 143 -11.25 -4.95 -13.32
CA GLY A 143 -10.19 -5.94 -13.08
C GLY A 143 -8.95 -5.32 -12.42
N GLU A 144 -8.59 -4.10 -12.78
CA GLU A 144 -7.51 -3.34 -12.14
C GLU A 144 -7.84 -3.02 -10.67
N VAL A 145 -9.11 -2.67 -10.36
CA VAL A 145 -9.55 -2.48 -8.96
C VAL A 145 -9.40 -3.77 -8.16
N LEU A 146 -9.78 -4.92 -8.73
CA LEU A 146 -9.59 -6.21 -8.09
C LEU A 146 -8.11 -6.55 -7.90
N LEU A 147 -7.26 -6.29 -8.89
CA LEU A 147 -5.81 -6.50 -8.77
C LEU A 147 -5.20 -5.62 -7.69
N ALA A 148 -5.62 -4.35 -7.62
CA ALA A 148 -5.18 -3.40 -6.60
C ALA A 148 -5.61 -3.83 -5.18
N HIS A 149 -6.78 -4.47 -5.03
CA HIS A 149 -7.22 -5.06 -3.76
C HIS A 149 -6.24 -6.12 -3.24
N TYR A 150 -5.56 -6.85 -4.14
CA TYR A 150 -4.48 -7.79 -3.82
C TYR A 150 -3.08 -7.18 -3.95
N ASN A 151 -2.94 -5.85 -3.97
CA ASN A 151 -1.66 -5.14 -4.08
C ASN A 151 -0.82 -5.50 -5.31
N GLY A 152 -1.45 -5.97 -6.39
CA GLY A 152 -0.71 -6.44 -7.57
C GLY A 152 -0.03 -7.80 -7.38
N ASN A 153 -0.21 -8.45 -6.22
CA ASN A 153 0.43 -9.72 -5.86
C ASN A 153 -0.31 -10.94 -6.41
N LEU A 154 -0.87 -10.81 -7.62
CA LEU A 154 -1.54 -11.89 -8.33
C LEU A 154 -0.68 -12.32 -9.53
N ALA A 155 -0.54 -13.63 -9.70
CA ALA A 155 0.09 -14.21 -10.87
C ALA A 155 -0.72 -15.42 -11.35
N ILE A 156 -0.62 -15.75 -12.63
CA ILE A 156 -1.39 -16.82 -13.23
C ILE A 156 -0.50 -18.01 -13.59
N HIS A 157 -0.95 -19.22 -13.24
CA HIS A 157 -0.27 -20.44 -13.64
C HIS A 157 -0.62 -20.78 -15.10
N ALA A 158 0.39 -20.90 -15.98
CA ALA A 158 0.22 -21.03 -17.43
C ALA A 158 -0.68 -22.20 -17.85
N ASP A 159 -0.53 -23.37 -17.20
CA ASP A 159 -1.20 -24.60 -17.63
C ASP A 159 -2.62 -24.75 -17.07
N SER A 160 -2.90 -24.13 -15.92
CA SER A 160 -4.15 -24.35 -15.18
C SER A 160 -5.04 -23.11 -15.13
N ASP A 161 -4.58 -21.99 -15.68
CA ASP A 161 -5.26 -20.69 -15.64
C ASP A 161 -5.64 -20.26 -14.20
N THR A 162 -4.95 -20.84 -13.21
CA THR A 162 -5.24 -20.63 -11.79
C THR A 162 -4.46 -19.41 -11.32
N VAL A 163 -5.20 -18.42 -10.85
CA VAL A 163 -4.60 -17.25 -10.21
C VAL A 163 -4.08 -17.68 -8.84
N HIS A 164 -2.91 -17.19 -8.47
CA HIS A 164 -2.37 -17.35 -7.15
C HIS A 164 -2.08 -15.97 -6.55
N HIS A 165 -2.29 -15.85 -5.26
CA HIS A 165 -1.98 -14.67 -4.48
C HIS A 165 -0.75 -14.90 -3.61
N TYR A 166 0.20 -13.96 -3.65
CA TYR A 166 1.35 -13.99 -2.77
C TYR A 166 1.02 -13.32 -1.43
N ASN A 167 1.01 -14.10 -0.36
CA ASN A 167 0.68 -13.61 0.98
C ASN A 167 1.89 -13.07 1.77
N GLY A 168 3.02 -12.83 1.10
CA GLY A 168 4.28 -12.42 1.73
C GLY A 168 5.22 -13.57 2.09
N VAL A 169 4.76 -14.82 2.01
CA VAL A 169 5.60 -16.01 2.28
C VAL A 169 5.48 -17.03 1.15
N VAL A 170 4.26 -17.32 0.71
CA VAL A 170 3.96 -18.34 -0.31
C VAL A 170 2.89 -17.87 -1.29
N TRP A 171 2.91 -18.47 -2.48
CA TRP A 171 1.84 -18.34 -3.46
C TRP A 171 0.71 -19.30 -3.12
N VAL A 172 -0.47 -18.77 -2.81
CA VAL A 172 -1.67 -19.55 -2.48
C VAL A 172 -2.61 -19.52 -3.68
N PRO A 173 -3.09 -20.67 -4.19
CA PRO A 173 -4.05 -20.69 -5.29
C PRO A 173 -5.36 -20.03 -4.86
N LEU A 174 -5.91 -19.20 -5.74
CA LEU A 174 -7.22 -18.58 -5.63
C LEU A 174 -8.11 -19.09 -6.76
N SER A 175 -9.29 -19.59 -6.38
CA SER A 175 -10.30 -19.97 -7.36
C SER A 175 -10.98 -18.74 -7.96
N ASP A 176 -11.47 -18.87 -9.19
CA ASP A 176 -12.28 -17.82 -9.82
C ASP A 176 -13.50 -17.44 -8.96
N LYS A 177 -14.07 -18.39 -8.19
CA LYS A 177 -15.19 -18.11 -7.27
C LYS A 177 -14.78 -17.19 -6.13
N GLU A 178 -13.58 -17.37 -5.58
CA GLU A 178 -13.05 -16.49 -4.52
C GLU A 178 -12.78 -15.10 -5.08
N LEU A 179 -12.14 -15.01 -6.26
CA LEU A 179 -11.92 -13.72 -6.94
C LEU A 179 -13.24 -13.00 -7.24
N GLN A 180 -14.27 -13.73 -7.69
CA GLN A 180 -15.61 -13.17 -7.91
C GLN A 180 -16.27 -12.71 -6.61
N ARG A 181 -16.05 -13.43 -5.49
CA ARG A 181 -16.58 -13.06 -4.18
C ARG A 181 -15.92 -11.78 -3.66
N GLU A 182 -14.61 -11.67 -3.76
CA GLU A 182 -13.89 -10.45 -3.38
C GLU A 182 -14.28 -9.27 -4.27
N MET A 183 -14.45 -9.49 -5.58
CA MET A 183 -14.99 -8.46 -6.47
C MET A 183 -16.40 -8.03 -6.06
N ALA A 184 -17.28 -8.96 -5.66
CA ALA A 184 -18.61 -8.61 -5.16
C ALA A 184 -18.54 -7.77 -3.89
N GLN A 185 -17.62 -8.08 -2.97
CA GLN A 185 -17.41 -7.31 -1.75
C GLN A 185 -16.96 -5.88 -2.07
N ILE A 186 -16.05 -5.69 -3.02
CA ILE A 186 -15.64 -4.36 -3.50
C ILE A 186 -16.83 -3.52 -3.99
N PHE A 187 -17.78 -4.13 -4.71
CA PHE A 187 -19.02 -3.46 -5.12
C PHE A 187 -19.92 -3.08 -3.94
N ILE A 188 -20.08 -3.99 -2.97
CA ILE A 188 -20.89 -3.77 -1.76
C ILE A 188 -20.30 -2.64 -0.92
N ASP A 189 -19.00 -2.66 -0.67
CA ASP A 189 -18.29 -1.65 0.12
C ASP A 189 -18.31 -0.26 -0.54
N SER A 190 -18.44 -0.24 -1.87
CA SER A 190 -18.61 0.99 -2.64
C SER A 190 -20.06 1.46 -2.75
N GLU A 191 -21.02 0.75 -2.13
CA GLU A 191 -22.47 1.00 -2.21
C GLU A 191 -23.02 1.04 -3.66
N VAL A 192 -22.42 0.24 -4.57
CA VAL A 192 -22.81 0.19 -5.98
C VAL A 192 -23.46 -1.15 -6.31
N ALA A 193 -24.59 -1.10 -7.03
CA ALA A 193 -25.24 -2.30 -7.53
C ALA A 193 -24.32 -3.08 -8.51
N TYR A 194 -24.27 -4.40 -8.35
CA TYR A 194 -23.46 -5.28 -9.19
C TYR A 194 -24.33 -6.30 -9.94
N SER A 195 -23.74 -6.90 -10.98
CA SER A 195 -24.33 -8.03 -11.69
C SER A 195 -23.30 -9.14 -11.84
N GLN A 196 -23.78 -10.37 -12.00
CA GLN A 196 -22.92 -11.52 -12.23
C GLN A 196 -21.98 -11.31 -13.43
N ASN A 197 -22.48 -10.72 -14.53
CA ASN A 197 -21.67 -10.44 -15.72
C ASN A 197 -20.61 -9.37 -15.46
N ALA A 198 -20.91 -8.33 -14.68
CA ALA A 198 -19.95 -7.29 -14.34
C ALA A 198 -18.79 -7.84 -13.49
N ILE A 199 -19.10 -8.72 -12.53
CA ILE A 199 -18.11 -9.40 -11.69
C ILE A 199 -17.27 -10.37 -12.52
N LYS A 200 -17.92 -11.27 -13.27
CA LYS A 200 -17.23 -12.28 -14.07
C LYS A 200 -16.31 -11.63 -15.11
N SER A 201 -16.81 -10.65 -15.85
CA SER A 201 -15.99 -9.95 -16.86
C SER A 201 -14.81 -9.20 -16.25
N ALA A 202 -14.92 -8.67 -15.03
CA ALA A 202 -13.80 -8.05 -14.34
C ALA A 202 -12.70 -9.06 -14.02
N VAL A 203 -13.06 -10.22 -13.46
CA VAL A 203 -12.11 -11.31 -13.16
C VAL A 203 -11.46 -11.83 -14.43
N ASP A 204 -12.26 -12.18 -15.45
CA ASP A 204 -11.76 -12.72 -16.71
C ASP A 204 -10.80 -11.73 -17.41
N THR A 205 -11.12 -10.43 -17.40
CA THR A 205 -10.26 -9.41 -18.03
C THR A 205 -8.98 -9.18 -17.23
N MET A 206 -9.05 -9.22 -15.89
CA MET A 206 -7.87 -9.10 -15.02
C MET A 206 -6.86 -10.20 -15.34
N LYS A 207 -7.30 -11.45 -15.47
CA LYS A 207 -6.45 -12.60 -15.75
C LYS A 207 -5.59 -12.43 -17.00
N LEU A 208 -6.10 -11.76 -18.03
CA LEU A 208 -5.37 -11.49 -19.28
C LEU A 208 -4.13 -10.61 -19.08
N GLY A 209 -4.14 -9.75 -18.04
CA GLY A 209 -3.04 -8.84 -17.73
C GLY A 209 -2.10 -9.34 -16.63
N LEU A 210 -2.37 -10.51 -16.03
CA LEU A 210 -1.55 -11.03 -14.94
C LEU A 210 -0.20 -11.57 -15.45
N PRO A 211 0.88 -11.41 -14.67
CA PRO A 211 2.14 -12.08 -14.97
C PRO A 211 1.98 -13.60 -14.88
N VAL A 212 2.60 -14.31 -15.82
CA VAL A 212 2.61 -15.78 -15.86
C VAL A 212 3.68 -16.32 -14.92
N MET A 213 3.33 -17.28 -14.06
CA MET A 213 4.27 -17.96 -13.17
C MET A 213 5.34 -18.70 -13.97
N GLY A 214 6.60 -18.56 -13.55
CA GLY A 214 7.72 -19.29 -14.16
C GLY A 214 7.58 -20.80 -13.97
N ASN A 215 8.06 -21.59 -14.94
CA ASN A 215 8.01 -23.04 -14.88
C ASN A 215 8.81 -23.58 -13.69
N THR A 216 8.19 -24.38 -12.82
CA THR A 216 8.88 -25.09 -11.75
C THR A 216 9.95 -26.02 -12.35
N ALA A 217 11.22 -25.83 -11.97
CA ALA A 217 12.31 -26.69 -12.43
C ALA A 217 12.06 -28.14 -11.99
N ARG A 218 11.96 -29.07 -12.96
CA ARG A 218 11.61 -30.51 -12.80
C ARG A 218 12.54 -31.33 -11.90
N ASN A 219 13.60 -30.71 -11.38
CA ASN A 219 14.69 -31.32 -10.62
C ASN A 219 14.68 -30.96 -9.12
N LEU A 220 13.63 -30.29 -8.63
CA LEU A 220 13.37 -30.15 -7.20
C LEU A 220 12.34 -31.21 -6.78
N ILE A 221 12.75 -32.10 -5.88
CA ILE A 221 11.87 -33.04 -5.18
C ILE A 221 10.78 -32.21 -4.49
N GLY A 222 9.52 -32.56 -4.77
CA GLY A 222 8.36 -31.69 -4.59
C GLY A 222 8.19 -31.08 -3.20
N PHE A 223 8.23 -29.75 -3.17
CA PHE A 223 7.30 -28.94 -2.41
C PHE A 223 6.62 -28.01 -3.40
N SER A 224 5.28 -27.90 -3.35
CA SER A 224 4.43 -27.11 -4.26
C SER A 224 4.59 -25.59 -4.10
N ASN A 225 5.79 -25.13 -3.77
CA ASN A 225 6.06 -23.77 -3.38
C ASN A 225 7.15 -23.25 -4.32
N GLY A 226 6.72 -22.57 -5.39
CA GLY A 226 7.62 -21.89 -6.32
C GLY A 226 8.54 -20.95 -5.55
N VAL A 227 9.84 -21.12 -5.75
CA VAL A 227 10.90 -20.22 -5.28
C VAL A 227 11.09 -19.18 -6.38
N PHE A 228 11.04 -17.90 -6.01
CA PHE A 228 11.65 -16.81 -6.76
C PHE A 228 12.51 -15.99 -5.82
#